data_AF-A0A1D2ME85-F1
#
_entry.id   AF-A0A1D2ME85-F1
#
_cell.length_a   1.000
_cell.length_b   1.000
_cell.length_c   1.000
_cell.angle_alpha   90.00
_cell.angle_beta   90.00
_cell.angle_gamma   90.00
#
_symmetry.space_group_name_H-M   'P 1'
#
loop_
_entity.id
_entity.type
_entity.pdbx_description
1 polymer ?
#
loop_
_entity_poly.entity_id
_entity_poly.type
_entity_poly.pdbx_seq_one_letter_code
_entity_poly.pdbx_strand_id
1 'polypeptide(L)'
;MSNTCKWISFGVVSLGVVVILVFLYHLSQENNSKCPNEGELMQNDTRECFKRETKGPCFNNLVFVEDKPRSPYGACSCPYMEFNRTIIYYEGQCYFVFSQAYCNEGYWLNVTTHGEPVCELNPCSQQVTQELEAVGVEWVQIKDGRCVQLGKWAEGCPEGSTVRFSRNYVRPSCFQPVTLGQTIGAISAPSIRKCPAGSYLAISGKCQPTMEFDFDY
;
A
#
# COMPACT_ATOMS: atom_id res chain seq x y z
N MET A 1 -10.02 65.54 55.05
CA MET A 1 -9.69 64.10 55.21
C MET A 1 -10.23 63.39 53.98
N SER A 2 -9.34 62.90 53.12
CA SER A 2 -9.64 62.43 51.76
C SER A 2 -9.68 60.89 51.75
N ASN A 3 -10.84 60.31 51.43
CA ASN A 3 -11.03 58.88 51.26
C ASN A 3 -11.00 58.56 49.75
N THR A 4 -9.82 58.23 49.22
CA THR A 4 -9.69 57.76 47.84
C THR A 4 -9.78 56.24 47.76
N CYS A 5 -10.92 55.81 47.23
CA CYS A 5 -11.27 54.56 46.57
C CYS A 5 -10.07 53.68 46.13
N LYS A 6 -9.94 52.48 46.71
CA LYS A 6 -9.22 51.34 46.14
C LYS A 6 -10.24 50.42 45.45
N TRP A 7 -10.46 50.61 44.15
CA TRP A 7 -11.34 49.76 43.32
C TRP A 7 -10.72 49.49 41.95
N ILE A 8 -9.46 49.04 41.90
CA ILE A 8 -8.89 48.48 40.66
C ILE A 8 -7.94 47.36 41.05
N SER A 9 -8.38 46.09 40.93
CA SER A 9 -7.44 44.94 40.89
C SER A 9 -8.07 43.58 40.53
N PHE A 10 -9.40 43.40 40.49
CA PHE A 10 -9.97 42.06 40.31
C PHE A 10 -10.23 41.63 38.85
N GLY A 11 -10.27 42.57 37.89
CA GLY A 11 -10.58 42.24 36.48
C GLY A 11 -9.45 41.55 35.70
N VAL A 12 -8.19 41.95 35.94
CA VAL A 12 -7.04 41.54 35.10
C VAL A 12 -6.57 40.11 35.40
N VAL A 13 -6.72 39.65 36.65
CA VAL A 13 -6.33 38.28 37.06
C VAL A 13 -7.24 37.23 36.41
N SER A 14 -8.53 37.54 36.19
CA SER A 14 -9.47 36.59 35.59
C SER A 14 -9.17 36.28 34.12
N LEU A 15 -8.71 37.29 33.36
CA LEU A 15 -8.44 37.15 31.93
C LEU A 15 -7.16 36.34 31.66
N GLY A 16 -6.13 36.52 32.51
CA GLY A 16 -4.90 35.73 32.43
C GLY A 16 -5.12 34.23 32.68
N VAL A 17 -5.96 33.87 33.66
CA VAL A 17 -6.29 32.48 33.97
C VAL A 17 -7.07 31.81 32.83
N VAL A 18 -8.01 32.52 32.21
CA VAL A 18 -8.78 31.99 31.06
C VAL A 18 -7.86 31.74 29.85
N VAL A 19 -6.93 32.66 29.55
CA VAL A 19 -5.98 32.46 28.44
C VAL A 19 -5.06 31.26 28.70
N ILE A 20 -4.56 31.09 29.93
CA ILE A 20 -3.74 29.93 30.30
C ILE A 20 -4.54 28.62 30.15
N LEU A 21 -5.79 28.57 30.61
CA LEU A 21 -6.63 27.38 30.48
C LEU A 21 -6.94 27.05 29.01
N VAL A 22 -7.20 28.06 28.17
CA VAL A 22 -7.39 27.86 26.72
C VAL A 22 -6.10 27.35 26.06
N PHE A 23 -4.94 27.87 26.46
CA PHE A 23 -3.65 27.42 25.92
C PHE A 23 -3.31 25.99 26.36
N LEU A 24 -3.54 25.65 27.63
CA LEU A 24 -3.37 24.28 28.14
C LEU A 24 -4.37 23.30 27.50
N TYR A 25 -5.59 23.74 27.25
CA TYR A 25 -6.58 22.94 26.52
C TYR A 25 -6.16 22.67 25.07
N HIS A 26 -5.63 23.67 24.37
CA HIS A 26 -5.09 23.49 23.02
C HIS A 26 -3.85 22.58 22.99
N LEU A 27 -2.92 22.74 23.92
CA LEU A 27 -1.75 21.84 24.04
C LEU A 27 -2.17 20.40 24.39
N SER A 28 -3.22 20.23 25.19
CA SER A 28 -3.77 18.91 25.49
C SER A 28 -4.47 18.27 24.29
N GLN A 29 -5.09 19.05 23.40
CA GLN A 29 -5.71 18.49 22.21
C GLN A 29 -4.69 18.02 21.17
N GLU A 30 -3.56 18.71 21.03
CA GLU A 30 -2.51 18.30 20.08
C GLU A 30 -1.90 16.94 20.45
N ASN A 31 -1.72 16.69 21.75
CA ASN A 31 -1.17 15.42 22.26
C ASN A 31 -2.14 14.22 22.13
N ASN A 32 -3.44 14.44 22.01
CA ASN A 32 -4.42 13.34 21.88
C ASN A 32 -4.60 12.83 20.44
N SER A 33 -3.88 13.42 19.47
CA SER A 33 -4.05 13.09 18.05
C SER A 33 -2.97 12.17 17.48
N LYS A 34 -1.94 11.83 18.25
CA LYS A 34 -0.78 11.05 17.78
C LYS A 34 -0.42 9.94 18.76
N CYS A 35 0.02 8.81 18.20
CA CYS A 35 0.57 7.72 18.99
C CYS A 35 1.91 8.10 19.63
N PRO A 36 2.23 7.54 20.80
CA PRO A 36 3.42 7.91 21.57
C PRO A 36 4.72 7.47 20.90
N ASN A 37 4.71 6.37 20.13
CA ASN A 37 5.91 5.85 19.47
C ASN A 37 5.93 6.17 17.98
N GLU A 38 7.12 6.43 17.45
CA GLU A 38 7.33 6.60 16.01
C GLU A 38 6.98 5.30 15.25
N GLY A 39 6.31 5.44 14.11
CA GLY A 39 5.88 4.31 13.30
C GLY A 39 4.60 3.62 13.79
N GLU A 40 3.93 4.13 14.83
CA GLU A 40 2.59 3.69 15.22
C GLU A 40 1.50 4.53 14.56
N LEU A 41 0.32 3.92 14.44
CA LEU A 41 -0.91 4.52 13.93
C LEU A 41 -2.04 4.27 14.91
N MET A 42 -2.97 5.23 15.02
CA MET A 42 -4.10 5.14 15.93
C MET A 42 -5.31 4.49 15.25
N GLN A 43 -5.94 3.51 15.88
CA GLN A 43 -7.23 2.98 15.44
C GLN A 43 -8.34 3.96 15.81
N ASN A 44 -9.21 4.29 14.86
CA ASN A 44 -10.21 5.35 15.05
C ASN A 44 -11.24 5.03 16.16
N ASP A 45 -11.68 3.77 16.23
CA ASP A 45 -12.76 3.35 17.12
C ASP A 45 -12.32 3.20 18.58
N THR A 46 -11.19 2.53 18.80
CA THR A 46 -10.67 2.20 20.14
C THR A 46 -9.72 3.25 20.68
N ARG A 47 -9.15 4.10 19.82
CA ARG A 47 -8.04 5.01 20.13
C ARG A 47 -6.76 4.30 20.58
N GLU A 48 -6.66 3.00 20.30
CA GLU A 48 -5.44 2.23 20.56
C GLU A 48 -4.40 2.44 19.46
N CYS A 49 -3.13 2.36 19.82
CA CYS A 49 -2.00 2.55 18.92
C CYS A 49 -1.39 1.21 18.54
N PHE A 50 -1.13 1.03 17.24
CA PHE A 50 -0.54 -0.18 16.70
C PHE A 50 0.60 0.16 15.76
N LYS A 51 1.62 -0.72 15.73
CA LYS A 51 2.76 -0.57 14.83
C LYS A 51 2.31 -0.70 13.37
N ARG A 52 2.72 0.26 12.53
CA ARG A 52 2.51 0.25 11.08
C ARG A 52 3.07 -1.02 10.44
N GLU A 53 2.38 -1.50 9.40
CA GLU A 53 2.76 -2.68 8.62
C GLU A 53 2.89 -3.94 9.50
N THR A 54 2.10 -4.02 10.57
CA THR A 54 1.98 -5.23 11.39
C THR A 54 0.53 -5.68 11.44
N LYS A 55 0.28 -6.91 11.93
CA LYS A 55 -1.08 -7.43 12.05
C LYS A 55 -1.99 -6.54 12.90
N GLY A 56 -1.48 -5.99 14.02
CA GLY A 56 -2.26 -5.09 14.88
C GLY A 56 -3.66 -5.63 15.22
N PRO A 57 -4.73 -4.82 15.04
CA PRO A 57 -6.11 -5.23 15.27
C PRO A 57 -6.74 -5.96 14.07
N CYS A 58 -5.97 -6.24 13.01
CA CYS A 58 -6.49 -6.74 11.76
C CYS A 58 -6.67 -8.26 11.75
N PHE A 59 -7.77 -8.69 11.12
CA PHE A 59 -8.08 -10.09 10.91
C PHE A 59 -7.42 -10.64 9.63
N ASN A 60 -7.40 -11.96 9.49
CA ASN A 60 -6.90 -12.66 8.30
C ASN A 60 -5.44 -12.31 7.97
N ASN A 61 -5.15 -12.13 6.68
CA ASN A 61 -3.86 -11.75 6.10
C ASN A 61 -3.74 -10.23 5.87
N LEU A 62 -4.48 -9.43 6.63
CA LEU A 62 -4.42 -7.97 6.59
C LEU A 62 -3.35 -7.43 7.56
N VAL A 63 -2.86 -6.24 7.24
CA VAL A 63 -1.94 -5.48 8.08
C VAL A 63 -2.48 -4.08 8.34
N PHE A 64 -2.06 -3.50 9.45
CA PHE A 64 -2.46 -2.18 9.90
C PHE A 64 -1.56 -1.11 9.26
N VAL A 65 -2.12 -0.30 8.37
CA VAL A 65 -1.42 0.70 7.57
C VAL A 65 -2.12 2.05 7.64
N GLU A 66 -1.52 3.11 7.11
CA GLU A 66 -2.14 4.44 7.08
C GLU A 66 -3.48 4.39 6.31
N ASP A 67 -4.57 4.91 6.91
CA ASP A 67 -5.88 5.02 6.23
C ASP A 67 -5.78 5.93 4.99
N LYS A 68 -5.02 7.03 5.13
CA LYS A 68 -4.76 8.02 4.08
C LYS A 68 -3.33 8.51 4.19
N PRO A 69 -2.73 9.02 3.11
CA PRO A 69 -1.36 9.53 3.15
C PRO A 69 -1.17 10.55 4.28
N ARG A 70 -0.19 10.30 5.16
CA ARG A 70 0.12 11.15 6.33
C ARG A 70 -0.98 11.22 7.39
N SER A 71 -1.97 10.33 7.34
CA SER A 71 -2.95 10.19 8.41
C SER A 71 -2.26 9.66 9.66
N PRO A 72 -2.56 10.21 10.86
CA PRO A 72 -2.15 9.58 12.12
C PRO A 72 -2.99 8.34 12.43
N TYR A 73 -4.05 8.09 11.66
CA TYR A 73 -4.94 6.96 11.83
C TYR A 73 -4.59 5.81 10.89
N GLY A 74 -4.73 4.59 11.41
CA GLY A 74 -4.54 3.38 10.65
C GLY A 74 -5.85 2.65 10.34
N ALA A 75 -5.81 1.86 9.27
CA ALA A 75 -6.86 0.96 8.85
C ALA A 75 -6.25 -0.38 8.42
N CYS A 76 -7.08 -1.43 8.42
CA CYS A 76 -6.66 -2.74 7.95
C CYS A 76 -6.68 -2.79 6.42
N SER A 77 -5.55 -3.15 5.81
CA SER A 77 -5.40 -3.25 4.36
C SER A 77 -4.44 -4.39 3.99
N CYS A 78 -4.25 -4.60 2.69
CA CYS A 78 -3.30 -5.60 2.22
C CYS A 78 -1.85 -5.15 2.41
N PRO A 79 -0.91 -6.10 2.64
CA PRO A 79 0.52 -5.84 2.76
C PRO A 79 1.18 -5.58 1.39
N TYR A 80 0.80 -4.49 0.71
CA TYR A 80 1.27 -4.17 -0.65
C TYR A 80 2.80 -4.05 -0.76
N MET A 81 3.50 -3.80 0.35
CA MET A 81 4.95 -3.63 0.38
C MET A 81 5.74 -4.93 0.54
N GLU A 82 5.10 -6.05 0.87
CA GLU A 82 5.76 -7.34 1.09
C GLU A 82 5.89 -8.18 -0.19
N PHE A 83 5.03 -7.92 -1.18
CA PHE A 83 4.91 -8.77 -2.36
C PHE A 83 5.32 -8.04 -3.65
N ASN A 84 5.89 -8.79 -4.59
CA ASN A 84 6.18 -8.31 -5.94
C ASN A 84 5.00 -8.49 -6.89
N ARG A 85 4.00 -9.28 -6.49
CA ARG A 85 2.76 -9.51 -7.22
C ARG A 85 1.67 -8.62 -6.65
N THR A 86 0.89 -8.01 -7.52
CA THR A 86 -0.25 -7.18 -7.11
C THR A 86 -1.25 -8.00 -6.30
N ILE A 87 -1.71 -7.39 -5.21
CA ILE A 87 -2.73 -7.93 -4.32
C ILE A 87 -3.93 -7.00 -4.37
N ILE A 88 -5.13 -7.56 -4.32
CA ILE A 88 -6.40 -6.85 -4.30
C ILE A 88 -7.11 -7.15 -2.99
N TYR A 89 -7.60 -6.11 -2.34
CA TYR A 89 -8.50 -6.22 -1.20
C TYR A 89 -9.94 -6.46 -1.66
N TYR A 90 -10.61 -7.48 -1.13
CA TYR A 90 -12.03 -7.74 -1.35
C TYR A 90 -12.63 -8.41 -0.10
N GLU A 91 -13.75 -7.87 0.41
CA GLU A 91 -14.51 -8.41 1.56
C GLU A 91 -13.66 -8.82 2.79
N GLY A 92 -12.64 -8.03 3.15
CA GLY A 92 -11.81 -8.31 4.33
C GLY A 92 -10.72 -9.36 4.10
N GLN A 93 -10.42 -9.69 2.84
CA GLN A 93 -9.34 -10.58 2.44
C GLN A 93 -8.49 -9.97 1.33
N CYS A 94 -7.29 -10.51 1.20
CA CYS A 94 -6.32 -10.11 0.19
C CYS A 94 -6.07 -11.26 -0.79
N TYR A 95 -6.23 -10.96 -2.08
CA TYR A 95 -6.11 -11.93 -3.16
C TYR A 95 -5.05 -11.50 -4.16
N PHE A 96 -4.27 -12.45 -4.67
CA PHE A 96 -3.31 -12.16 -5.72
C PHE A 96 -4.00 -12.05 -7.09
N VAL A 97 -3.56 -11.10 -7.92
CA VAL A 97 -3.97 -11.04 -9.34
C VAL A 97 -3.54 -12.30 -10.07
N PHE A 98 -4.31 -12.80 -11.03
CA PHE A 98 -4.13 -14.06 -11.76
C PHE A 98 -4.24 -15.32 -10.90
N SER A 99 -4.85 -15.23 -9.72
CA SER A 99 -5.31 -16.39 -8.95
C SER A 99 -6.82 -16.56 -9.09
N GLN A 100 -7.38 -17.72 -8.76
CA GLN A 100 -8.84 -17.90 -8.76
C GLN A 100 -9.54 -16.92 -7.80
N ALA A 101 -8.95 -16.65 -6.63
CA ALA A 101 -9.50 -15.71 -5.64
C ALA A 101 -10.99 -15.98 -5.33
N TYR A 102 -11.83 -14.95 -5.38
CA TYR A 102 -13.29 -15.04 -5.25
C TYR A 102 -14.01 -15.25 -6.59
N CYS A 103 -13.27 -15.48 -7.69
CA CYS A 103 -13.85 -15.76 -8.98
C CYS A 103 -14.34 -17.21 -9.07
N ASN A 104 -15.27 -17.45 -9.99
CA ASN A 104 -15.77 -18.79 -10.30
C ASN A 104 -14.66 -19.69 -10.85
N GLU A 105 -14.88 -21.01 -10.79
CA GLU A 105 -13.97 -21.99 -11.39
C GLU A 105 -13.72 -21.70 -12.88
N GLY A 106 -12.46 -21.79 -13.31
CA GLY A 106 -12.04 -21.44 -14.67
C GLY A 106 -11.83 -19.94 -14.91
N TYR A 107 -12.12 -19.09 -13.94
CA TYR A 107 -11.85 -17.65 -13.97
C TYR A 107 -10.73 -17.30 -13.00
N TRP A 108 -10.07 -16.17 -13.25
CA TRP A 108 -9.08 -15.60 -12.35
C TRP A 108 -9.35 -14.12 -12.11
N LEU A 109 -8.76 -13.60 -11.05
CA LEU A 109 -8.85 -12.20 -10.68
C LEU A 109 -7.85 -11.37 -11.48
N ASN A 110 -8.30 -10.46 -12.33
CA ASN A 110 -7.44 -9.50 -13.04
C ASN A 110 -7.75 -8.06 -12.61
N VAL A 111 -6.97 -7.11 -13.13
CA VAL A 111 -7.12 -5.68 -12.92
C VAL A 111 -7.28 -5.00 -14.28
N THR A 112 -8.30 -4.15 -14.43
CA THR A 112 -8.53 -3.38 -15.65
C THR A 112 -7.50 -2.26 -15.84
N THR A 113 -7.58 -1.59 -16.99
CA THR A 113 -6.84 -0.34 -17.30
C THR A 113 -7.07 0.80 -16.34
N HIS A 114 -8.14 0.71 -15.55
CA HIS A 114 -8.50 1.72 -14.56
C HIS A 114 -8.17 1.30 -13.13
N GLY A 115 -7.54 0.13 -12.95
CA GLY A 115 -7.21 -0.39 -11.63
C GLY A 115 -8.35 -1.11 -10.93
N GLU A 116 -9.42 -1.43 -11.65
CA GLU A 116 -10.59 -2.09 -11.08
C GLU A 116 -10.42 -3.61 -11.10
N PRO A 117 -10.80 -4.32 -10.04
CA PRO A 117 -10.78 -5.77 -10.04
C PRO A 117 -11.87 -6.34 -10.96
N VAL A 118 -11.52 -7.35 -11.75
CA VAL A 118 -12.46 -8.04 -12.64
C VAL A 118 -12.17 -9.54 -12.63
N CYS A 119 -13.22 -10.36 -12.64
CA CYS A 119 -13.07 -11.79 -12.90
C CYS A 119 -13.13 -12.03 -14.42
N GLU A 120 -12.05 -12.55 -14.98
CA GLU A 120 -11.96 -12.88 -16.40
C GLU A 120 -11.63 -14.35 -16.60
N LEU A 121 -11.95 -14.87 -17.79
CA LEU A 121 -11.67 -16.27 -18.12
C LEU A 121 -10.17 -16.52 -18.04
N ASN A 122 -9.75 -17.55 -17.30
CA ASN A 122 -8.34 -17.91 -17.20
C ASN A 122 -7.90 -18.57 -18.53
N PRO A 123 -7.05 -17.90 -19.34
CA PRO A 123 -6.59 -18.44 -20.61
C PRO A 123 -5.68 -19.66 -20.44
N CYS A 124 -5.15 -19.87 -19.23
CA CYS A 124 -4.26 -20.98 -18.88
C CYS A 124 -4.98 -22.13 -18.17
N SER A 125 -6.31 -22.09 -18.05
CA SER A 125 -7.13 -23.13 -17.42
C SER A 125 -6.92 -24.53 -18.03
N GLN A 126 -6.69 -24.61 -19.34
CA GLN A 126 -6.47 -25.89 -20.03
C GLN A 126 -5.17 -26.58 -19.61
N GLN A 127 -4.14 -25.82 -19.24
CA GLN A 127 -2.85 -26.38 -18.82
C GLN A 127 -2.95 -27.03 -17.43
N VAL A 128 -3.80 -26.46 -16.56
CA VAL A 128 -4.05 -26.96 -15.21
C VAL A 128 -4.65 -28.38 -15.24
N THR A 129 -5.47 -28.70 -16.24
CA THR A 129 -6.10 -30.03 -16.34
C THR A 129 -5.18 -31.15 -16.83
N GLN A 130 -4.05 -30.83 -17.47
CA GLN A 130 -3.17 -31.83 -18.10
C GLN A 130 -2.03 -32.29 -17.20
N GLU A 131 -1.49 -31.39 -16.39
CA GLU A 131 -0.48 -31.71 -15.39
C GLU A 131 -1.18 -31.94 -14.06
N LEU A 132 -1.31 -33.22 -13.67
CA LEU A 132 -1.80 -33.67 -12.36
C LEU A 132 -1.38 -32.67 -11.27
N GLU A 133 -2.34 -32.03 -10.61
CA GLU A 133 -2.19 -30.92 -9.65
C GLU A 133 -0.96 -31.03 -8.74
N ALA A 134 0.21 -30.68 -9.27
CA ALA A 134 1.41 -30.66 -8.49
C ALA A 134 1.27 -29.43 -7.59
N VAL A 135 1.16 -29.67 -6.29
CA VAL A 135 0.99 -28.63 -5.28
C VAL A 135 2.04 -27.54 -5.49
N GLY A 136 1.59 -26.32 -5.78
CA GLY A 136 2.46 -25.17 -6.01
C GLY A 136 2.80 -24.86 -7.47
N VAL A 137 2.22 -25.56 -8.44
CA VAL A 137 2.31 -25.18 -9.86
C VAL A 137 1.26 -24.10 -10.17
N GLU A 138 1.73 -22.94 -10.63
CA GLU A 138 0.87 -21.84 -11.04
C GLU A 138 1.18 -21.44 -12.47
N TRP A 139 0.16 -21.44 -13.33
CA TRP A 139 0.24 -21.05 -14.72
C TRP A 139 -0.24 -19.62 -14.90
N VAL A 140 0.57 -18.80 -15.56
CA VAL A 140 0.29 -17.40 -15.81
C VAL A 140 0.47 -17.04 -17.27
N GLN A 141 -0.27 -16.04 -17.74
CA GLN A 141 -0.12 -15.53 -19.11
C GLN A 141 0.93 -14.41 -19.13
N ILE A 142 1.92 -14.52 -20.02
CA ILE A 142 2.90 -13.46 -20.28
C ILE A 142 2.46 -12.54 -21.43
N LYS A 143 3.20 -11.45 -21.70
CA LYS A 143 2.80 -10.39 -22.64
C LYS A 143 2.46 -10.89 -24.06
N ASP A 144 3.09 -11.96 -24.51
CA ASP A 144 2.85 -12.56 -25.84
C ASP A 144 1.63 -13.52 -25.89
N GLY A 145 0.86 -13.61 -24.81
CA GLY A 145 -0.34 -14.44 -24.72
C GLY A 145 -0.08 -15.91 -24.36
N ARG A 146 1.17 -16.36 -24.27
CA ARG A 146 1.50 -17.73 -23.89
C ARG A 146 1.29 -17.97 -22.39
N CYS A 147 0.88 -19.19 -22.06
CA CYS A 147 0.82 -19.69 -20.71
C CYS A 147 2.15 -20.33 -20.33
N VAL A 148 2.71 -19.90 -19.21
CA VAL A 148 4.00 -20.37 -18.68
C VAL A 148 3.89 -20.61 -17.19
N GLN A 149 4.71 -21.50 -16.67
CA GLN A 149 4.73 -21.77 -15.24
C GLN A 149 5.52 -20.69 -14.49
N LEU A 150 4.92 -20.14 -13.44
CA LEU A 150 5.55 -19.16 -12.58
C LEU A 150 6.76 -19.78 -11.87
N GLY A 151 7.90 -19.08 -11.87
CA GLY A 151 9.14 -19.53 -11.23
C GLY A 151 9.92 -20.61 -11.98
N LYS A 152 9.41 -21.17 -13.08
CA LYS A 152 10.14 -22.16 -13.88
C LYS A 152 11.23 -21.47 -14.71
N TRP A 153 12.36 -22.15 -14.84
CA TRP A 153 13.51 -21.65 -15.61
C TRP A 153 13.32 -21.91 -17.10
N ALA A 154 13.63 -20.90 -17.93
CA ALA A 154 13.70 -20.98 -19.39
C ALA A 154 12.43 -21.43 -20.15
N GLU A 155 11.27 -21.54 -19.48
CA GLU A 155 9.99 -21.84 -20.15
C GLU A 155 9.37 -20.55 -20.69
N GLY A 156 9.38 -20.42 -22.02
CA GLY A 156 8.89 -19.23 -22.70
C GLY A 156 9.76 -17.98 -22.51
N CYS A 157 10.85 -18.06 -21.75
CA CYS A 157 11.80 -16.97 -21.54
C CYS A 157 13.18 -17.29 -22.15
N PRO A 158 14.02 -16.27 -22.42
CA PRO A 158 15.40 -16.49 -22.82
C PRO A 158 16.15 -17.39 -21.82
N GLU A 159 17.16 -18.12 -22.30
CA GLU A 159 17.97 -19.00 -21.45
C GLU A 159 18.53 -18.24 -20.23
N GLY A 160 18.51 -18.90 -19.07
CA GLY A 160 18.91 -18.29 -17.81
C GLY A 160 17.89 -17.31 -17.20
N SER A 161 16.68 -17.18 -17.75
CA SER A 161 15.62 -16.34 -17.18
C SER A 161 14.58 -17.17 -16.42
N THR A 162 13.81 -16.52 -15.55
CA THR A 162 12.63 -17.08 -14.87
C THR A 162 11.43 -16.14 -15.01
N VAL A 163 10.22 -16.70 -15.08
CA VAL A 163 8.99 -15.92 -15.09
C VAL A 163 8.65 -15.51 -13.67
N ARG A 164 8.51 -14.20 -13.42
CA ARG A 164 8.11 -13.69 -12.11
C ARG A 164 7.32 -12.40 -12.20
N PHE A 165 6.63 -12.07 -11.10
CA PHE A 165 6.04 -10.76 -10.91
C PHE A 165 7.09 -9.73 -10.46
N SER A 166 6.83 -8.47 -10.78
CA SER A 166 7.64 -7.34 -10.38
C SER A 166 6.71 -6.24 -9.87
N ARG A 167 7.11 -5.52 -8.82
CA ARG A 167 6.27 -4.53 -8.14
C ARG A 167 5.71 -3.44 -9.06
N ASN A 168 6.37 -3.19 -10.19
CA ASN A 168 5.97 -2.15 -11.15
C ASN A 168 5.10 -2.67 -12.30
N TYR A 169 4.80 -3.97 -12.35
CA TYR A 169 4.07 -4.59 -13.45
C TYR A 169 2.98 -5.51 -12.91
N VAL A 170 1.75 -5.33 -13.42
CA VAL A 170 0.64 -6.23 -13.08
C VAL A 170 0.92 -7.62 -13.63
N ARG A 171 1.28 -7.70 -14.92
CA ARG A 171 1.60 -8.97 -15.60
C ARG A 171 3.00 -9.47 -15.26
N PRO A 172 3.20 -10.80 -15.17
CA PRO A 172 4.52 -11.36 -14.98
C PRO A 172 5.36 -11.19 -16.24
N SER A 173 6.68 -11.18 -16.06
CA SER A 173 7.63 -11.05 -17.16
C SER A 173 8.86 -11.92 -16.93
N CYS A 174 9.59 -12.15 -18.02
CA CYS A 174 10.87 -12.85 -17.98
C CYS A 174 11.91 -11.99 -17.28
N PHE A 175 12.48 -12.52 -16.21
CA PHE A 175 13.56 -11.88 -15.48
C PHE A 175 14.85 -12.67 -15.61
N GLN A 176 15.89 -12.03 -16.12
CA GLN A 176 17.25 -12.56 -16.08
C GLN A 176 17.93 -12.13 -14.78
N PRO A 177 18.46 -13.07 -13.98
CA PRO A 177 19.30 -12.71 -12.85
C PRO A 177 20.53 -11.96 -13.39
N VAL A 178 20.69 -10.73 -12.90
CA VAL A 178 21.84 -9.89 -13.22
C VAL A 178 23.10 -10.62 -12.74
N THR A 179 24.07 -10.85 -13.63
CA THR A 179 25.34 -11.49 -13.28
C THR A 179 26.08 -10.65 -12.23
N LEU A 180 26.62 -11.31 -11.19
CA LEU A 180 27.45 -10.66 -10.17
C LEU A 180 28.55 -9.84 -10.85
N GLY A 181 28.47 -8.51 -10.75
CA GLY A 181 29.41 -7.58 -11.38
C GLY A 181 28.74 -6.49 -12.22
N GLN A 182 27.49 -6.69 -12.65
CA GLN A 182 26.65 -5.57 -13.06
C GLN A 182 26.10 -4.91 -11.79
N THR A 183 26.68 -3.77 -11.44
CA THR A 183 26.00 -2.83 -10.54
C THR A 183 24.60 -2.64 -11.09
N ILE A 184 23.60 -3.12 -10.36
CA ILE A 184 22.23 -2.73 -10.57
C ILE A 184 22.26 -1.22 -10.33
N GLY A 185 22.42 -0.45 -11.40
CA GLY A 185 22.33 0.98 -11.35
C GLY A 185 21.09 1.28 -10.55
N ALA A 186 21.24 2.05 -9.47
CA ALA A 186 20.10 2.62 -8.80
C ALA A 186 19.22 3.21 -9.90
N ILE A 187 17.98 2.74 -10.00
CA ILE A 187 16.99 3.41 -10.85
C ILE A 187 16.63 4.69 -10.11
N SER A 188 17.52 5.67 -10.19
CA SER A 188 17.22 7.07 -9.95
C SER A 188 16.52 7.58 -11.21
N ALA A 189 15.21 7.78 -11.13
CA ALA A 189 14.55 8.72 -12.02
C ALA A 189 15.17 10.11 -11.77
N PRO A 190 15.38 10.96 -12.82
CA PRO A 190 15.88 12.31 -12.62
C PRO A 190 14.97 13.06 -11.62
N SER A 191 15.55 13.73 -10.62
CA SER A 191 14.78 14.47 -9.62
C SER A 191 14.10 15.67 -10.26
N ILE A 192 12.81 15.57 -10.58
CA ILE A 192 12.00 16.73 -10.94
C ILE A 192 11.39 17.27 -9.64
N ARG A 193 11.80 18.48 -9.27
CA ARG A 193 11.70 19.02 -7.91
C ARG A 193 10.30 19.43 -7.41
N LYS A 194 9.20 19.20 -8.12
CA LYS A 194 7.85 19.51 -7.61
C LYS A 194 6.81 18.58 -8.21
N CYS A 195 6.19 17.72 -7.39
CA CYS A 195 4.98 17.02 -7.79
C CYS A 195 3.79 18.00 -7.81
N PRO A 196 2.87 17.90 -8.78
CA PRO A 196 1.66 18.72 -8.83
C PRO A 196 0.75 18.43 -7.62
N ALA A 197 -0.13 19.39 -7.30
CA ALA A 197 -1.09 19.24 -6.21
C ALA A 197 -2.01 18.03 -6.45
N GLY A 198 -2.07 17.10 -5.50
CA GLY A 198 -2.84 15.86 -5.62
C GLY A 198 -2.01 14.58 -5.82
N SER A 199 -0.69 14.69 -5.98
CA SER A 199 0.23 13.54 -6.12
C SER A 199 1.23 13.45 -4.95
N TYR A 200 1.78 12.25 -4.72
CA TYR A 200 2.89 12.04 -3.79
C TYR A 200 4.09 11.39 -4.47
N LEU A 201 5.28 11.65 -3.93
CA LEU A 201 6.54 11.11 -4.41
C LEU A 201 6.66 9.65 -3.93
N ALA A 202 6.69 8.70 -4.86
CA ALA A 202 6.91 7.31 -4.52
C ALA A 202 8.38 7.04 -4.18
N ILE A 203 8.65 5.94 -3.48
CA ILE A 203 10.01 5.47 -3.14
C ILE A 203 10.86 5.22 -4.41
N SER A 204 10.21 5.07 -5.57
CA SER A 204 10.84 5.00 -6.89
C SER A 204 11.33 6.35 -7.44
N GLY A 205 11.17 7.47 -6.70
CA GLY A 205 11.63 8.80 -7.11
C GLY A 205 10.77 9.48 -8.19
N LYS A 206 9.60 8.93 -8.51
CA LYS A 206 8.62 9.52 -9.46
C LYS A 206 7.39 10.06 -8.72
N CYS A 207 6.78 11.12 -9.24
CA CYS A 207 5.48 11.59 -8.79
C CYS A 207 4.42 10.60 -9.28
N GLN A 208 3.73 9.90 -8.37
CA GLN A 208 2.61 9.04 -8.76
C GLN A 208 1.33 9.89 -8.91
N PRO A 209 0.72 9.95 -10.11
CA PRO A 209 -0.72 10.16 -10.20
C PRO A 209 -1.42 8.88 -9.71
N THR A 210 -2.74 8.92 -9.52
CA THR A 210 -3.55 7.68 -9.42
C THR A 210 -3.34 6.83 -10.68
N MET A 211 -2.34 5.95 -10.63
CA MET A 211 -2.02 4.82 -11.53
C MET A 211 -1.96 5.10 -13.05
N GLU A 212 -0.79 4.89 -13.66
CA GLU A 212 -0.65 4.73 -15.11
C GLU A 212 -0.29 3.26 -15.35
N PHE A 213 -1.14 2.56 -16.10
CA PHE A 213 -0.99 1.14 -16.37
C PHE A 213 -0.43 0.92 -17.78
N ASP A 214 0.56 0.05 -17.92
CA ASP A 214 1.12 -0.36 -19.21
C ASP A 214 0.14 -1.30 -19.95
N PHE A 215 -0.85 -0.71 -20.65
CA PHE A 215 -1.71 -1.41 -21.61
C PHE A 215 -1.38 -0.96 -23.03
N ASP A 216 -0.19 -1.29 -23.51
CA ASP A 216 0.12 -1.17 -24.93
C ASP A 216 -0.44 -2.40 -25.67
N TYR A 217 -1.49 -2.16 -26.47
CA TYR A 217 -2.10 -3.11 -27.41
C TYR A 217 -1.20 -3.38 -28.62
#